data_AF-A0A7C3B5Y4-F1
#
_entry.id   AF-A0A7C3B5Y4-F1
#
_cell.length_a   1.000
_cell.length_b   1.000
_cell.length_c   1.000
_cell.angle_alpha   90.00
_cell.angle_beta   90.00
_cell.angle_gamma   90.00
#
_symmetry.space_group_name_H-M   'P 1'
#
loop_
_entity.id
_entity.type
_entity.pdbx_description
1 polymer ?
#
loop_
_entity_poly.entity_id
_entity_poly.type
_entity_poly.pdbx_seq_one_letter_code
_entity_poly.pdbx_strand_id
1 'polypeptide(L)'
;MQGRRELRWLTTALITLVIASNWLWAGNALAAPQKAGQAQSIPKRHPPFFLRNEAGEVINPLTGENANQPYSPRQTCGASGCHDYDTITKGYHFQQGGDVISDNFDPERPWVLSDGMFGKF
;
A
#
# COMPACT_ATOMS: atom_id res chain seq x y z
N MET A 1 39.39 -43.08 59.44
CA MET A 1 38.04 -42.51 59.37
C MET A 1 37.73 -42.17 57.92
N GLN A 2 36.48 -42.44 57.51
CA GLN A 2 35.97 -42.34 56.16
C GLN A 2 36.22 -41.00 55.44
N GLY A 3 36.34 -41.09 54.12
CA GLY A 3 35.25 -40.56 53.29
C GLY A 3 35.60 -39.48 52.27
N ARG A 4 35.17 -39.76 51.03
CA ARG A 4 34.93 -38.85 49.91
C ARG A 4 36.16 -38.16 49.34
N ARG A 5 36.59 -38.58 48.14
CA ARG A 5 36.64 -37.74 46.90
C ARG A 5 36.58 -38.64 45.67
N GLU A 6 35.36 -39.13 45.41
CA GLU A 6 34.95 -39.82 44.20
C GLU A 6 35.23 -38.95 42.95
N LEU A 7 36.01 -39.51 42.03
CA LEU A 7 35.51 -39.78 40.68
C LEU A 7 35.01 -38.59 39.84
N ARG A 8 35.90 -37.64 39.49
CA ARG A 8 35.63 -36.62 38.45
C ARG A 8 36.84 -36.35 37.53
N TRP A 9 37.63 -37.38 37.21
CA TRP A 9 38.84 -37.24 36.39
C TRP A 9 38.91 -38.21 35.19
N LEU A 10 37.76 -38.64 34.65
CA LEU A 10 37.72 -39.52 33.46
C LEU A 10 36.55 -39.18 32.51
N THR A 11 36.35 -37.90 32.16
CA THR A 11 35.37 -37.51 31.12
C THR A 11 35.91 -36.52 30.07
N THR A 12 37.23 -36.39 29.93
CA THR A 12 37.87 -35.41 29.02
C THR A 12 38.84 -36.06 28.02
N ALA A 13 38.51 -37.24 27.48
CA ALA A 13 39.36 -37.90 26.48
C ALA A 13 38.62 -38.63 25.34
N LEU A 14 37.31 -38.39 25.15
CA LEU A 14 36.52 -39.10 24.13
C LEU A 14 35.51 -38.20 23.37
N ILE A 15 35.81 -36.90 23.24
CA ILE A 15 35.03 -35.96 22.40
C ILE A 15 35.98 -35.06 21.59
N THR A 16 36.93 -35.65 20.87
CA THR A 16 37.82 -34.92 19.93
C THR A 16 38.05 -35.67 18.60
N LEU A 17 37.16 -36.58 18.21
CA LEU A 17 37.32 -37.36 16.95
C LEU A 17 36.07 -37.38 16.04
N VAL A 18 35.14 -36.42 16.15
CA VAL A 18 33.98 -36.33 15.21
C VAL A 18 33.84 -34.94 14.55
N ILE A 19 34.70 -33.97 14.87
CA ILE A 19 34.60 -32.59 14.34
C ILE A 19 35.68 -32.28 13.29
N ALA A 20 36.15 -33.27 12.52
CA ALA A 20 37.19 -33.06 11.49
C ALA A 20 36.83 -33.61 10.09
N SER A 21 35.60 -34.11 9.88
CA SER A 21 35.22 -34.78 8.62
C SER A 21 34.18 -34.04 7.77
N ASN A 22 33.69 -32.87 8.17
CA ASN A 22 32.73 -32.09 7.37
C ASN A 22 33.29 -30.82 6.70
N TRP A 23 34.61 -30.63 6.69
CA TRP A 23 35.27 -29.45 6.12
C TRP A 23 35.91 -29.69 4.75
N LEU A 24 35.42 -30.68 3.99
CA LEU A 24 35.95 -31.03 2.65
C LEU A 24 34.88 -31.07 1.55
N TRP A 25 33.66 -30.60 1.81
CA TRP A 25 32.57 -30.45 0.81
C TRP A 25 31.91 -29.06 0.84
N ALA A 26 32.67 -28.02 1.18
CA ALA A 26 32.21 -26.63 1.16
C ALA A 26 32.94 -25.77 0.10
N GLY A 27 33.52 -26.40 -0.93
CA GLY A 27 34.15 -25.72 -2.05
C GLY A 27 33.31 -25.88 -3.31
N ASN A 28 32.88 -24.77 -3.91
CA ASN A 28 32.13 -24.62 -5.17
C ASN A 28 30.59 -24.53 -5.09
N ALA A 29 30.08 -23.68 -4.20
CA ALA A 29 28.86 -22.93 -4.56
C ALA A 29 29.30 -21.66 -5.31
N LEU A 30 29.38 -21.72 -6.64
CA LEU A 30 29.32 -20.51 -7.47
C LEU A 30 28.01 -19.81 -7.09
N ALA A 31 28.10 -18.72 -6.34
CA ALA A 31 26.94 -17.92 -5.98
C ALA A 31 26.25 -17.49 -7.29
N ALA A 32 25.08 -18.07 -7.57
CA ALA A 32 24.24 -17.61 -8.66
C ALA A 32 24.03 -16.09 -8.49
N PRO A 33 24.07 -15.30 -9.56
CA PRO A 33 23.75 -13.88 -9.45
C PRO A 33 22.36 -13.80 -8.83
N GLN A 34 22.28 -13.24 -7.63
CA GLN A 34 20.99 -12.94 -7.03
C GLN A 34 20.32 -11.98 -8.01
N LYS A 35 19.24 -12.42 -8.66
CA LYS A 35 18.38 -11.52 -9.45
C LYS A 35 18.18 -10.30 -8.56
N ALA A 36 18.66 -9.14 -9.01
CA ALA A 36 18.45 -7.89 -8.31
C ALA A 36 16.98 -7.85 -7.94
N GLY A 37 16.71 -7.91 -6.63
CA GLY A 37 15.34 -7.93 -6.13
C GLY A 37 14.63 -6.77 -6.77
N GLN A 38 13.54 -7.04 -7.49
CA GLN A 38 12.74 -5.96 -8.03
C GLN A 38 12.35 -5.10 -6.84
N ALA A 39 12.85 -3.86 -6.80
CA ALA A 39 12.46 -2.90 -5.80
C ALA A 39 10.94 -2.82 -5.87
N GLN A 40 10.27 -3.37 -4.86
CA GLN A 40 8.82 -3.30 -4.76
C GLN A 40 8.48 -1.81 -4.80
N SER A 41 7.79 -1.38 -5.85
CA SER A 41 7.31 -0.01 -5.95
C SER A 41 6.40 0.24 -4.75
N ILE A 42 6.87 0.99 -3.75
CA ILE A 42 5.97 1.43 -2.69
C ILE A 42 4.88 2.24 -3.39
N PRO A 43 3.61 1.84 -3.32
CA PRO A 43 2.55 2.60 -3.96
C PRO A 43 2.61 4.02 -3.39
N LYS A 44 2.62 5.01 -4.28
CA LYS A 44 2.69 6.42 -3.92
C LYS A 44 1.42 6.74 -3.13
N ARG A 45 1.50 6.68 -1.79
CA ARG A 45 0.37 6.97 -0.91
C ARG A 45 0.16 8.48 -0.88
N HIS A 46 -1.10 8.91 -0.92
CA HIS A 46 -1.45 10.30 -0.69
C HIS A 46 -0.97 10.71 0.72
N PRO A 47 -0.35 11.91 0.89
CA PRO A 47 0.03 12.38 2.21
C PRO A 47 -1.21 12.58 3.10
N PRO A 48 -1.06 12.56 4.44
CA PRO A 48 -2.16 12.93 5.32
C PRO A 48 -2.64 14.37 5.05
N PHE A 49 -3.95 14.60 5.12
CA PHE A 49 -4.58 15.91 4.99
C PHE A 49 -5.81 16.00 5.89
N PHE A 50 -6.23 17.22 6.22
CA PHE A 50 -7.45 17.45 6.98
C PHE A 50 -8.64 17.54 6.04
N LEU A 51 -9.74 16.87 6.39
CA LEU A 51 -11.03 17.08 5.75
C LEU A 51 -11.56 18.47 6.09
N ARG A 52 -12.27 19.10 5.16
CA ARG A 52 -12.88 20.43 5.36
C ARG A 52 -14.33 20.46 4.94
N ASN A 53 -15.12 21.29 5.61
CA ASN A 53 -16.48 21.62 5.19
C ASN A 53 -16.49 22.72 4.12
N GLU A 54 -17.66 23.16 3.68
CA GLU A 54 -17.78 24.18 2.62
C GLU A 54 -17.24 25.56 3.04
N ALA A 55 -17.33 25.90 4.32
CA ALA A 55 -16.73 27.12 4.89
C ALA A 55 -15.18 27.02 5.01
N GLY A 56 -14.60 25.86 4.71
CA GLY A 56 -13.17 25.61 4.81
C GLY A 56 -12.69 25.23 6.21
N GLU A 57 -13.61 25.03 7.17
CA GLU A 57 -13.29 24.63 8.54
C GLU A 57 -12.91 23.14 8.57
N VAL A 58 -12.01 22.77 9.48
CA VAL A 58 -11.57 21.38 9.61
C VAL A 58 -12.70 20.51 10.15
N ILE A 59 -12.89 19.34 9.53
CA ILE A 59 -13.74 18.26 10.03
C ILE A 59 -12.83 17.23 10.70
N ASN A 60 -13.04 16.98 11.98
CA ASN A 60 -12.32 15.96 12.73
C ASN A 60 -13.31 14.96 13.36
N PRO A 61 -13.54 13.81 12.70
CA PRO A 61 -14.45 12.78 13.21
C PRO A 61 -14.00 12.15 14.52
N LEU A 62 -12.71 12.22 14.88
CA LEU A 62 -12.17 11.60 16.09
C LEU A 62 -12.46 12.44 17.34
N THR A 63 -12.51 13.77 17.20
CA THR A 63 -12.79 14.70 18.30
C THR A 63 -14.24 15.19 18.30
N GLY A 64 -14.97 15.00 17.20
CA GLY A 64 -16.33 15.50 17.00
C GLY A 64 -16.40 16.93 16.44
N GLU A 65 -15.26 17.59 16.24
CA GLU A 65 -15.19 18.93 15.65
C GLU A 65 -15.75 18.91 14.23
N ASN A 66 -16.83 19.65 14.00
CA ASN A 66 -17.56 19.72 12.73
C ASN A 66 -17.94 18.35 12.14
N ALA A 67 -17.98 17.28 12.95
CA ALA A 67 -18.20 15.92 12.47
C ALA A 67 -19.59 15.69 11.85
N ASN A 68 -20.54 16.60 12.12
CA ASN A 68 -21.87 16.61 11.53
C ASN A 68 -21.96 17.46 10.24
N GLN A 69 -20.90 18.14 9.84
CA GLN A 69 -20.88 19.00 8.66
C GLN A 69 -20.58 18.18 7.40
N PRO A 70 -21.15 18.56 6.24
CA PRO A 70 -20.84 17.90 4.98
C PRO A 70 -19.40 18.19 4.55
N TYR A 71 -18.76 17.16 3.99
CA TYR A 71 -17.43 17.25 3.39
C TYR A 71 -17.44 18.07 2.08
N SER A 72 -16.48 18.98 1.91
CA SER A 72 -16.26 19.71 0.68
C SER A 72 -14.98 19.24 -0.03
N PRO A 73 -15.10 18.49 -1.15
CA PRO A 73 -13.95 18.15 -2.00
C PRO A 73 -13.22 19.38 -2.54
N ARG A 74 -13.96 20.48 -2.79
CA ARG A 74 -13.40 21.75 -3.26
C ARG A 74 -12.46 22.34 -2.23
N GLN A 75 -12.89 22.45 -0.98
CA GLN A 75 -12.04 23.01 0.08
C GLN A 75 -10.89 22.06 0.46
N THR A 76 -11.16 20.76 0.44
CA THR A 76 -10.19 19.78 0.93
C THR A 76 -9.09 19.44 -0.06
N CYS A 77 -9.42 19.24 -1.33
CA CYS A 77 -8.44 18.85 -2.36
C CYS A 77 -7.99 20.05 -3.21
N GLY A 78 -8.91 20.99 -3.46
CA GLY A 78 -8.68 22.17 -4.27
C GLY A 78 -8.02 23.32 -3.50
N ALA A 79 -8.76 23.87 -2.53
CA ALA A 79 -8.35 25.07 -1.81
C ALA A 79 -7.15 24.85 -0.88
N SER A 80 -6.90 23.62 -0.46
CA SER A 80 -5.68 23.23 0.26
C SER A 80 -4.40 23.33 -0.59
N GLY A 81 -4.54 23.55 -1.91
CA GLY A 81 -3.44 23.69 -2.85
C GLY A 81 -2.84 22.35 -3.32
N CYS A 82 -3.48 21.22 -3.01
CA CYS A 82 -2.96 19.91 -3.40
C CYS A 82 -3.23 19.59 -4.88
N HIS A 83 -4.39 19.97 -5.40
CA HIS A 83 -4.83 19.67 -6.76
C HIS A 83 -5.66 20.82 -7.33
N ASP A 84 -5.69 20.95 -8.66
CA ASP A 84 -6.69 21.77 -9.32
C ASP A 84 -8.05 21.06 -9.27
N TYR A 85 -9.03 21.71 -8.62
CA TYR A 85 -10.37 21.15 -8.44
C TYR A 85 -11.11 20.96 -9.77
N ASP A 86 -10.89 21.86 -10.73
CA ASP A 86 -11.53 21.77 -12.05
C ASP A 86 -10.96 20.61 -12.85
N THR A 87 -9.70 20.25 -12.61
CA THR A 87 -9.09 19.06 -13.19
C THR A 87 -9.63 17.79 -12.53
N ILE A 88 -9.77 17.76 -11.19
CA ILE A 88 -10.34 16.60 -10.48
C ILE A 88 -11.73 16.26 -11.00
N THR A 89 -12.61 17.27 -11.12
CA THR A 89 -14.01 17.07 -11.50
C THR A 89 -14.21 16.58 -12.93
N LYS A 90 -13.19 16.72 -13.79
CA LYS A 90 -13.19 16.17 -15.16
C LYS A 90 -12.80 14.70 -15.23
N GLY A 91 -12.40 14.08 -14.11
CA GLY A 91 -12.11 12.66 -14.07
C GLY A 91 -13.36 11.82 -14.41
N TYR A 92 -13.18 10.72 -15.13
CA TYR A 92 -14.26 9.82 -15.53
C TYR A 92 -15.14 9.37 -14.36
N HIS A 93 -14.56 9.17 -13.17
CA HIS A 93 -15.31 8.81 -11.97
C HIS A 93 -16.41 9.81 -11.61
N PHE A 94 -16.20 11.10 -11.90
CA PHE A 94 -17.16 12.17 -11.63
C PHE A 94 -18.09 12.41 -12.81
N GLN A 95 -17.54 12.49 -14.03
CA GLN A 95 -18.33 12.84 -15.22
C GLN A 95 -19.17 11.67 -15.73
N GLN A 96 -18.70 10.44 -15.56
CA GLN A 96 -19.34 9.23 -16.07
C GLN A 96 -19.80 9.36 -17.53
N GLY A 97 -18.96 9.93 -18.40
CA GLY A 97 -19.24 10.13 -19.83
C GLY A 97 -20.09 11.37 -20.17
N GLY A 98 -20.45 12.20 -19.18
CA GLY A 98 -21.28 13.39 -19.38
C GLY A 98 -20.65 14.46 -20.28
N ASP A 99 -19.33 14.51 -20.35
CA ASP A 99 -18.57 15.44 -21.21
C ASP A 99 -18.45 14.99 -22.67
N VAL A 100 -18.84 13.75 -22.98
CA VAL A 100 -18.73 13.13 -24.31
C VAL A 100 -20.07 12.56 -24.80
N ILE A 101 -21.19 13.11 -24.32
CA ILE A 101 -22.54 12.70 -24.75
C ILE A 101 -22.72 12.97 -26.24
N SER A 102 -23.25 11.98 -26.96
CA SER A 102 -23.68 12.10 -28.33
C SER A 102 -25.05 12.77 -28.43
N ASP A 103 -25.17 13.77 -29.29
CA ASP A 103 -26.47 14.33 -29.71
C ASP A 103 -27.24 13.40 -30.65
N ASN A 104 -26.56 12.40 -31.22
CA ASN A 104 -27.15 11.42 -32.12
C ASN A 104 -27.49 10.14 -31.34
N PHE A 105 -28.73 9.69 -31.50
CA PHE A 105 -29.20 8.42 -30.97
C PHE A 105 -28.72 7.25 -31.84
N ASP A 106 -28.14 6.23 -31.21
CA ASP A 106 -27.91 4.93 -31.86
C ASP A 106 -29.28 4.28 -32.15
N PRO A 107 -29.59 3.90 -33.40
CA PRO A 107 -30.87 3.26 -33.75
C PRO A 107 -31.13 1.93 -33.03
N GLU A 108 -30.08 1.18 -32.70
CA GLU A 108 -30.16 -0.10 -31.99
C GLU A 108 -30.16 0.10 -30.47
N ARG A 109 -29.53 1.17 -29.98
CA ARG A 109 -29.37 1.48 -28.55
C ARG A 109 -29.60 2.97 -28.24
N PRO A 110 -30.81 3.51 -28.48
CA PRO A 110 -31.06 4.94 -28.32
C PRO A 110 -30.92 5.42 -26.85
N TRP A 111 -30.96 4.54 -25.87
CA TRP A 111 -30.74 4.88 -24.46
C TRP A 111 -29.26 4.86 -24.05
N VAL A 112 -28.31 4.80 -24.99
CA VAL A 112 -26.87 4.84 -24.71
C VAL A 112 -26.25 6.03 -25.45
N LEU A 113 -26.03 7.12 -24.73
CA LEU A 113 -25.50 8.36 -25.32
C LEU A 113 -24.05 8.67 -24.98
N SER A 114 -23.46 7.97 -24.01
CA SER A 114 -22.03 8.10 -23.67
C SER A 114 -21.40 6.74 -23.35
N ASP A 115 -20.08 6.72 -23.21
CA ASP A 115 -19.33 5.55 -22.77
C ASP A 115 -19.56 5.21 -21.28
N GLY A 116 -19.90 6.21 -20.46
CA GLY A 116 -20.17 6.07 -19.04
C GLY A 116 -21.64 5.88 -18.67
N MET A 117 -22.02 6.24 -17.45
CA MET A 117 -23.40 6.09 -16.95
C MET A 117 -24.31 7.26 -17.30
N PHE A 118 -23.74 8.38 -17.74
CA PHE A 118 -24.52 9.54 -18.12
C PHE A 118 -25.25 9.29 -19.44
N GLY A 119 -26.55 9.52 -19.49
CA GLY A 119 -27.36 9.16 -20.66
C GLY A 119 -27.51 7.65 -20.86
N LYS A 120 -27.36 6.86 -19.78
CA LYS A 120 -27.89 5.49 -19.69
C LYS A 120 -29.17 5.51 -18.84
N PHE A 121 -30.25 4.97 -19.39
CA PHE A 121 -31.62 4.86 -18.85
C PHE A 121 -32.46 6.14 -18.87
#